data_AF-A0A1F3D8B4-F1
#
_entry.id   AF-A0A1F3D8B4-F1
#
_cell.length_a   1.000
_cell.length_b   1.000
_cell.length_c   1.000
_cell.angle_alpha   90.00
_cell.angle_beta   90.00
_cell.angle_gamma   90.00
#
_symmetry.space_group_name_H-M   'P 1'
#
loop_
_entity.id
_entity.type
_entity.pdbx_description
1 polymer ?
#
loop_
_entity_poly.entity_id
_entity_poly.type
_entity_poly.pdbx_seq_one_letter_code
_entity_poly.pdbx_strand_id
1 'polypeptide(L)'
;MPVPVLYAFSDLLRLVVYRIVGYRRDVVKKNLESSFPGISDKEQRRLTHLFYKNLTDILLEGIWAFTISRKQIINRYQILNPEVIKPFSDSGQSIIGVTGHYANWEWGSLSASLQTDFNVVAFYKPINNKYIDKYVRWSRSRFGTTLAAINETSLTFERNKDTKTLFLMAADQGMPAKFSEKAYWIHFLNHNIPFLHGMEKHARM
;
A
#
# COMPACT_ATOMS: atom_id res chain seq x y z
N MET A 1 -12.76 16.93 -10.70
CA MET A 1 -13.29 17.44 -9.42
C MET A 1 -12.21 18.24 -8.70
N PRO A 2 -12.51 19.45 -8.19
CA PRO A 2 -11.57 20.20 -7.36
C PRO A 2 -11.20 19.43 -6.08
N VAL A 3 -9.93 19.42 -5.72
CA VAL A 3 -9.42 18.68 -4.55
C VAL A 3 -10.10 19.10 -3.23
N PRO A 4 -10.41 20.38 -2.96
CA PRO A 4 -11.13 20.74 -1.73
C PRO A 4 -12.52 20.10 -1.62
N VAL A 5 -13.22 19.92 -2.75
CA VAL A 5 -14.52 19.26 -2.80
C VAL A 5 -14.39 17.77 -2.48
N LEU A 6 -13.33 17.11 -2.97
CA LEU A 6 -13.01 15.72 -2.62
C LEU A 6 -12.92 15.54 -1.10
N TYR A 7 -12.15 16.39 -0.42
CA TYR A 7 -11.95 16.30 1.02
C TYR A 7 -13.20 16.68 1.82
N ALA A 8 -14.03 17.60 1.34
CA ALA A 8 -15.33 17.87 1.95
C ALA A 8 -16.25 16.63 1.92
N PHE A 9 -16.28 15.89 0.80
CA PHE A 9 -16.97 14.60 0.73
C PHE A 9 -16.33 13.54 1.63
N SER A 10 -14.99 13.55 1.77
CA SER A 10 -14.30 12.63 2.68
C SER A 10 -14.71 12.86 4.13
N ASP A 11 -14.81 14.12 4.55
CA ASP A 11 -15.25 14.48 5.90
C ASP A 11 -16.69 14.02 6.19
N LEU A 12 -17.58 14.11 5.20
CA LEU A 12 -18.94 13.57 5.29
C LEU A 12 -18.92 12.03 5.35
N LEU A 13 -18.15 11.38 4.48
CA LEU A 13 -18.01 9.92 4.47
C LEU A 13 -17.45 9.42 5.81
N ARG A 14 -16.50 10.14 6.41
CA ARG A 14 -15.95 9.85 7.73
C ARG A 14 -17.06 9.84 8.78
N LEU A 15 -17.98 10.80 8.76
CA LEU A 15 -19.13 10.79 9.68
C LEU A 15 -19.95 9.49 9.53
N VAL A 16 -20.22 9.08 8.30
CA VAL A 16 -20.99 7.86 8.02
C VAL A 16 -20.24 6.61 8.48
N VAL A 17 -19.00 6.41 8.01
CA VAL A 17 -18.18 5.22 8.29
C VAL A 17 -17.85 5.12 9.77
N TYR A 18 -17.40 6.22 10.37
CA TYR A 18 -17.01 6.24 11.77
C TYR A 18 -18.23 6.28 12.66
N ARG A 19 -19.14 7.25 12.55
CA ARG A 19 -20.21 7.49 13.54
C ARG A 19 -21.48 6.65 13.35
N ILE A 20 -21.94 6.50 12.12
CA ILE A 20 -23.22 5.82 11.83
C ILE A 20 -23.03 4.31 11.73
N VAL A 21 -22.12 3.85 10.86
CA VAL A 21 -21.88 2.43 10.61
C VAL A 21 -21.01 1.80 11.71
N GLY A 22 -20.07 2.58 12.27
CA GLY A 22 -19.16 2.07 13.30
C GLY A 22 -18.16 1.05 12.76
N TYR A 23 -17.73 1.18 11.51
CA TYR A 23 -16.94 0.18 10.81
C TYR A 23 -15.63 -0.16 11.54
N ARG A 24 -15.52 -1.37 12.09
CA ARG A 24 -14.31 -1.92 12.74
C ARG A 24 -13.76 -1.11 13.93
N ARG A 25 -14.59 -0.36 14.64
CA ARG A 25 -14.14 0.46 15.79
C ARG A 25 -13.37 -0.35 16.84
N ASP A 26 -13.88 -1.53 17.19
CA ASP A 26 -13.25 -2.37 18.22
C ASP A 26 -11.88 -2.88 17.79
N VAL A 27 -11.69 -3.17 16.51
CA VAL A 27 -10.41 -3.60 15.95
C VAL A 27 -9.39 -2.46 16.03
N VAL A 28 -9.79 -1.24 15.63
CA VAL A 28 -8.92 -0.05 15.72
C VAL A 28 -8.55 0.23 17.17
N LYS A 29 -9.54 0.20 18.07
CA LYS A 29 -9.34 0.42 19.51
C LYS A 29 -8.34 -0.59 20.09
N LYS A 30 -8.60 -1.89 19.86
CA LYS A 30 -7.74 -2.99 20.34
C LYS A 30 -6.33 -2.89 19.79
N ASN A 31 -6.16 -2.57 18.50
CA ASN A 31 -4.84 -2.40 17.90
C ASN A 31 -4.07 -1.26 18.57
N LEU A 32 -4.71 -0.10 18.81
CA LEU A 32 -4.06 1.02 19.48
C LEU A 32 -3.64 0.69 20.92
N GLU A 33 -4.51 0.07 21.71
CA GLU A 33 -4.22 -0.28 23.11
C GLU A 33 -3.07 -1.27 23.25
N SER A 34 -3.10 -2.30 22.41
CA SER A 34 -2.10 -3.36 22.46
C SER A 34 -0.77 -2.95 21.84
N SER A 35 -0.79 -2.11 20.79
CA SER A 35 0.44 -1.58 20.17
C SER A 35 1.09 -0.47 20.97
N PHE A 36 0.33 0.30 21.74
CA PHE A 36 0.85 1.41 22.55
C PHE A 36 0.39 1.28 24.01
N PRO A 37 0.99 0.36 24.80
CA PRO A 37 0.68 0.21 26.22
C PRO A 37 0.83 1.55 26.96
N GLY A 38 -0.19 1.92 27.75
CA GLY A 38 -0.20 3.18 28.49
C GLY A 38 -0.68 4.40 27.71
N ILE A 39 -1.19 4.23 26.48
CA ILE A 39 -1.86 5.31 25.75
C ILE A 39 -3.08 5.83 26.54
N SER A 40 -3.17 7.15 26.72
CA SER A 40 -4.33 7.75 27.39
C SER A 40 -5.60 7.67 26.53
N ASP A 41 -6.77 7.62 27.18
CA ASP A 41 -8.07 7.65 26.49
C ASP A 41 -8.22 8.85 25.54
N LYS A 42 -7.66 10.01 25.92
CA LYS A 42 -7.69 11.23 25.09
C LYS A 42 -6.91 11.01 23.80
N GLU A 43 -5.72 10.43 23.91
CA GLU A 43 -4.85 10.18 22.78
C GLU A 43 -5.38 9.06 21.89
N GLN A 44 -5.93 8.01 22.49
CA GLN A 44 -6.59 6.92 21.77
C GLN A 44 -7.76 7.44 20.91
N ARG A 45 -8.61 8.32 21.46
CA ARG A 45 -9.70 8.96 20.70
C ARG A 45 -9.17 9.83 19.56
N ARG A 46 -8.09 10.59 19.80
CA ARG A 46 -7.44 11.43 18.79
C ARG A 46 -6.90 10.60 17.62
N LEU A 47 -6.14 9.54 17.91
CA LEU A 47 -5.58 8.64 16.88
C LEU A 47 -6.67 7.89 16.13
N THR A 48 -7.70 7.40 16.82
CA THR A 48 -8.86 6.76 16.17
C THR A 48 -9.51 7.72 15.18
N HIS A 49 -9.73 8.98 15.57
CA HIS A 49 -10.31 9.99 14.69
C HIS A 49 -9.44 10.26 13.46
N LEU A 50 -8.11 10.39 13.65
CA LEU A 50 -7.17 10.59 12.55
C LEU A 50 -7.09 9.37 11.62
N PHE A 51 -7.16 8.15 12.16
CA PHE A 51 -7.23 6.93 11.37
C PHE A 51 -8.43 6.93 10.44
N TYR A 52 -9.64 7.22 10.95
CA TYR A 52 -10.84 7.23 10.10
C TYR A 52 -10.82 8.36 9.08
N LYS A 53 -10.25 9.53 9.42
CA LYS A 53 -10.04 10.60 8.46
C LYS A 53 -9.14 10.12 7.31
N ASN A 54 -7.97 9.57 7.63
CA ASN A 54 -7.04 9.04 6.64
C ASN A 54 -7.67 7.90 5.81
N LEU A 55 -8.43 7.00 6.44
CA LEU A 55 -9.11 5.91 5.73
C LEU A 55 -10.10 6.43 4.69
N THR A 56 -10.93 7.42 5.03
CA THR A 56 -11.88 7.99 4.06
C THR A 56 -11.21 8.85 3.01
N ASP A 57 -10.13 9.55 3.37
CA ASP A 57 -9.29 10.28 2.42
C ASP A 57 -8.75 9.31 1.37
N ILE A 58 -8.12 8.21 1.77
CA ILE A 58 -7.56 7.20 0.85
C ILE A 58 -8.64 6.58 -0.05
N LEU A 59 -9.83 6.28 0.51
CA LEU A 59 -10.94 5.73 -0.29
C LEU A 59 -11.36 6.69 -1.41
N LEU A 60 -11.54 7.98 -1.08
CA LEU A 60 -11.91 8.99 -2.08
C LEU A 60 -10.75 9.34 -3.01
N GLU A 61 -9.51 9.36 -2.51
CA GLU A 61 -8.30 9.56 -3.32
C GLU A 61 -8.10 8.41 -4.32
N GLY A 62 -8.48 7.18 -3.94
CA GLY A 62 -8.52 6.03 -4.84
C GLY A 62 -9.57 6.16 -5.95
N ILE A 63 -10.70 6.82 -5.67
CA ILE A 63 -11.70 7.19 -6.71
C ILE A 63 -11.20 8.36 -7.55
N TRP A 64 -10.53 9.33 -6.94
CA TRP A 64 -9.99 10.49 -7.64
C TRP A 64 -8.84 10.12 -8.59
N ALA A 65 -8.14 9.01 -8.33
CA ALA A 65 -7.12 8.42 -9.20
C ALA A 65 -7.60 8.20 -10.66
N PHE A 66 -8.92 8.17 -10.91
CA PHE A 66 -9.50 8.12 -12.26
C PHE A 66 -9.28 9.37 -13.09
N THR A 67 -9.22 10.52 -12.42
CA THR A 67 -9.22 11.83 -13.07
C THR A 67 -7.94 12.62 -12.80
N ILE A 68 -7.12 12.20 -11.83
CA ILE A 68 -5.85 12.85 -11.51
C ILE A 68 -4.92 12.83 -12.74
N SER A 69 -4.22 13.93 -13.01
CA SER A 69 -3.21 14.01 -14.08
C SER A 69 -1.82 13.60 -13.59
N ARG A 70 -0.91 13.28 -14.52
CA ARG A 70 0.51 12.97 -14.23
C ARG A 70 1.18 14.07 -13.40
N LYS A 71 0.96 15.36 -13.76
CA LYS A 71 1.50 16.51 -13.03
C LYS A 71 0.95 16.59 -11.59
N GLN A 72 -0.35 16.35 -11.41
CA GLN A 72 -0.97 16.41 -10.09
C GLN A 72 -0.47 15.30 -9.17
N ILE A 73 -0.30 14.08 -9.67
CA ILE A 73 0.16 12.96 -8.85
C ILE A 73 1.63 13.15 -8.43
N ILE A 74 2.52 13.56 -9.34
CA ILE A 74 3.94 13.82 -9.02
C ILE A 74 4.08 14.95 -8.00
N ASN A 75 3.27 16.00 -8.10
CA ASN A 75 3.29 17.09 -7.11
C ASN A 75 2.83 16.66 -5.70
N ARG A 76 2.10 15.55 -5.58
CA ARG A 76 1.50 15.09 -4.32
C ARG A 76 2.20 13.89 -3.71
N TYR A 77 2.82 13.06 -4.53
CA TYR A 77 3.50 11.84 -4.12
C TYR A 77 4.92 11.86 -4.68
N GLN A 78 5.86 12.34 -3.87
CA GLN A 78 7.25 12.54 -4.28
C GLN A 78 8.14 11.43 -3.73
N ILE A 79 9.03 10.88 -4.56
CA ILE A 79 10.16 10.08 -4.09
C ILE A 79 11.21 11.05 -3.53
N LEU A 80 11.39 11.03 -2.21
CA LEU A 80 12.27 11.97 -1.51
C LEU A 80 13.76 11.67 -1.66
N ASN A 81 14.10 10.40 -1.90
CA ASN A 81 15.48 9.90 -1.93
C ASN A 81 15.78 9.09 -3.21
N PRO A 82 15.59 9.67 -4.41
CA PRO A 82 15.81 8.97 -5.66
C PRO A 82 17.28 8.54 -5.86
N GLU A 83 18.23 9.21 -5.19
CA GLU A 83 19.65 8.88 -5.21
C GLU A 83 19.95 7.48 -4.66
N VAL A 84 19.13 6.97 -3.76
CA VAL A 84 19.32 5.63 -3.16
C VAL A 84 19.16 4.53 -4.20
N ILE A 85 18.24 4.71 -5.17
CA ILE A 85 17.96 3.71 -6.21
C ILE A 85 18.81 3.92 -7.47
N LYS A 86 19.45 5.09 -7.60
CA LYS A 86 20.20 5.46 -8.81
C LYS A 86 21.33 4.48 -9.15
N PRO A 87 22.21 4.05 -8.22
CA PRO A 87 23.30 3.13 -8.55
C PRO A 87 22.81 1.80 -9.13
N PHE A 88 21.66 1.30 -8.65
CA PHE A 88 21.04 0.08 -9.15
C PHE A 88 20.43 0.29 -10.54
N SER A 89 19.88 1.47 -10.80
CA SER A 89 19.37 1.79 -12.12
C SER A 89 20.50 1.90 -13.16
N ASP A 90 21.61 2.54 -12.78
CA ASP A 90 22.80 2.71 -13.62
C ASP A 90 23.46 1.35 -13.94
N SER A 91 23.47 0.41 -13.00
CA SER A 91 24.02 -0.94 -13.20
C SER A 91 23.06 -1.91 -13.89
N GLY A 92 21.81 -1.50 -14.15
CA GLY A 92 20.76 -2.36 -14.69
C GLY A 92 20.23 -3.40 -13.68
N GLN A 93 20.57 -3.27 -12.40
CA GLN A 93 20.17 -4.19 -11.35
C GLN A 93 18.73 -3.91 -10.90
N SER A 94 17.87 -4.93 -11.00
CA SER A 94 16.52 -4.89 -10.46
C SER A 94 16.50 -4.74 -8.93
N ILE A 95 15.45 -4.11 -8.39
CA ILE A 95 15.31 -3.84 -6.97
C ILE A 95 13.93 -4.27 -6.45
N ILE A 96 13.87 -4.65 -5.18
CA ILE A 96 12.61 -4.92 -4.47
C ILE A 96 12.32 -3.72 -3.56
N GLY A 97 11.24 -3.00 -3.86
CA GLY A 97 10.70 -1.94 -3.03
C GLY A 97 9.76 -2.52 -1.99
N VAL A 98 10.22 -2.56 -0.73
CA VAL A 98 9.40 -3.00 0.41
C VAL A 98 8.46 -1.86 0.82
N THR A 99 7.16 -2.10 0.68
CA THR A 99 6.11 -1.10 0.94
C THR A 99 5.17 -1.56 2.06
N GLY A 100 4.29 -0.67 2.52
CA GLY A 100 3.22 -0.99 3.45
C GLY A 100 1.93 -0.25 3.09
N HIS A 101 0.81 -0.73 3.61
CA HIS A 101 -0.50 -0.07 3.54
C HIS A 101 -0.55 1.11 4.51
N TYR A 102 0.35 2.07 4.29
CA TYR A 102 0.54 3.26 5.11
C TYR A 102 0.30 4.53 4.30
N ALA A 103 -0.35 5.52 4.92
CA ALA A 103 -0.82 6.74 4.25
C ALA A 103 -1.51 6.39 2.92
N ASN A 104 -1.28 7.13 1.85
CA ASN A 104 -1.88 6.84 0.54
C ASN A 104 -1.03 5.86 -0.28
N TRP A 105 -1.20 4.57 -0.03
CA TRP A 105 -0.52 3.52 -0.80
C TRP A 105 -1.07 3.37 -2.23
N GLU A 106 -2.32 3.79 -2.50
CA GLU A 106 -2.93 3.72 -3.84
C GLU A 106 -2.15 4.58 -4.84
N TRP A 107 -1.73 5.77 -4.39
CA TRP A 107 -0.90 6.69 -5.17
C TRP A 107 0.55 6.23 -5.32
N GLY A 108 1.07 5.45 -4.38
CA GLY A 108 2.41 4.86 -4.51
C GLY A 108 2.54 4.00 -5.76
N SER A 109 1.60 3.08 -5.97
CA SER A 109 1.58 2.24 -7.17
C SER A 109 1.34 3.05 -8.45
N LEU A 110 0.46 4.05 -8.40
CA LEU A 110 0.14 4.90 -9.55
C LEU A 110 1.30 5.82 -9.97
N SER A 111 2.09 6.30 -9.00
CA SER A 111 3.10 7.35 -9.22
C SER A 111 4.51 6.82 -9.47
N ALA A 112 4.83 5.60 -9.04
CA ALA A 112 6.18 5.06 -9.09
C ALA A 112 6.79 5.13 -10.49
N SER A 113 6.08 4.63 -11.51
CA SER A 113 6.53 4.64 -12.92
C SER A 113 6.76 6.02 -13.52
N LEU A 114 6.28 7.09 -12.88
CA LEU A 114 6.48 8.46 -13.34
C LEU A 114 7.77 9.09 -12.82
N GLN A 115 8.38 8.49 -11.80
CA GLN A 115 9.47 9.08 -11.02
C GLN A 115 10.74 8.23 -11.06
N THR A 116 10.73 7.17 -11.85
CA THR A 116 11.88 6.29 -12.02
C THR A 116 11.92 5.74 -13.44
N ASP A 117 13.09 5.28 -13.86
CA ASP A 117 13.33 4.68 -15.16
C ASP A 117 13.36 3.14 -15.11
N PHE A 118 13.06 2.54 -13.96
CA PHE A 118 12.78 1.11 -13.86
C PHE A 118 11.44 0.76 -14.53
N ASN A 119 11.37 -0.44 -15.09
CA ASN A 119 10.09 -1.11 -15.28
C ASN A 119 9.46 -1.34 -13.89
N VAL A 120 8.24 -0.85 -13.62
CA VAL A 120 7.65 -0.99 -12.28
C VAL A 120 6.59 -2.09 -12.28
N VAL A 121 6.76 -3.05 -11.38
CA VAL A 121 5.81 -4.14 -11.15
C VAL A 121 5.33 -4.05 -9.71
N ALA A 122 4.02 -3.90 -9.51
CA ALA A 122 3.41 -3.95 -8.18
C ALA A 122 2.62 -5.25 -7.99
N PHE A 123 2.95 -5.99 -6.93
CA PHE A 123 2.24 -7.22 -6.60
C PHE A 123 0.92 -6.91 -5.89
N TYR A 124 -0.14 -7.58 -6.31
CA TYR A 124 -1.45 -7.41 -5.71
C TYR A 124 -2.19 -8.74 -5.55
N LYS A 125 -3.13 -8.78 -4.61
CA LYS A 125 -4.05 -9.89 -4.44
C LYS A 125 -5.29 -9.65 -5.32
N PRO A 126 -5.60 -10.54 -6.28
CA PRO A 126 -6.83 -10.44 -7.06
C PRO A 126 -8.07 -10.36 -6.16
N ILE A 127 -8.98 -9.44 -6.49
CA ILE A 127 -10.22 -9.23 -5.75
C ILE A 127 -11.30 -10.14 -6.35
N ASN A 128 -12.06 -10.85 -5.50
CA ASN A 128 -13.08 -11.80 -5.95
C ASN A 128 -14.13 -11.18 -6.88
N ASN A 129 -14.51 -9.93 -6.63
CA ASN A 129 -15.41 -9.20 -7.52
C ASN A 129 -14.65 -8.69 -8.74
N LYS A 130 -14.95 -9.28 -9.91
CA LYS A 130 -14.28 -8.99 -11.18
C LYS A 130 -14.36 -7.53 -11.62
N TYR A 131 -15.45 -6.82 -11.29
CA TYR A 131 -15.59 -5.40 -11.64
C TYR A 131 -14.69 -4.52 -10.78
N ILE A 132 -14.64 -4.80 -9.47
CA ILE A 132 -13.74 -4.10 -8.53
C ILE A 132 -12.28 -4.43 -8.86
N ASP A 133 -11.98 -5.68 -9.18
CA ASP A 133 -10.63 -6.10 -9.60
C ASP A 133 -10.18 -5.33 -10.85
N LYS A 134 -11.03 -5.30 -11.90
CA LYS A 134 -10.76 -4.55 -13.12
C LYS A 134 -10.55 -3.06 -12.84
N TYR A 135 -11.35 -2.49 -11.94
CA TYR A 135 -11.25 -1.10 -11.50
C TYR A 135 -9.89 -0.82 -10.83
N VAL A 136 -9.50 -1.62 -9.84
CA VAL A 136 -8.23 -1.45 -9.12
C VAL A 136 -7.06 -1.60 -10.07
N ARG A 137 -7.14 -2.60 -10.97
CA ARG A 137 -6.11 -2.86 -11.96
C ARG A 137 -5.91 -1.69 -12.90
N TRP A 138 -6.99 -1.17 -13.47
CA TRP A 138 -6.93 -0.02 -14.37
C TRP A 138 -6.37 1.21 -13.64
N SER A 139 -6.87 1.48 -12.43
CA SER A 139 -6.47 2.67 -11.66
C SER A 139 -4.97 2.68 -11.38
N ARG A 140 -4.44 1.58 -10.84
CA ARG A 140 -3.03 1.47 -10.44
C ARG A 140 -2.04 1.33 -11.60
N SER A 141 -2.50 0.89 -12.77
CA SER A 141 -1.62 0.71 -13.96
C SER A 141 -1.61 1.89 -14.94
N ARG A 142 -2.49 2.88 -14.72
CA ARG A 142 -2.75 3.99 -15.66
C ARG A 142 -1.51 4.76 -16.13
N PHE A 143 -0.46 4.83 -15.31
CA PHE A 143 0.76 5.58 -15.62
C PHE A 143 2.00 4.71 -15.85
N GLY A 144 1.83 3.43 -16.18
CA GLY A 144 2.91 2.54 -16.63
C GLY A 144 3.26 1.42 -15.66
N THR A 145 2.67 1.41 -14.46
CA THR A 145 2.90 0.35 -13.48
C THR A 145 2.21 -0.94 -13.92
N THR A 146 2.95 -2.04 -13.98
CA THR A 146 2.39 -3.36 -14.25
C THR A 146 1.89 -3.97 -12.94
N LEU A 147 0.65 -4.47 -12.92
CA LEU A 147 0.13 -5.21 -11.77
C LEU A 147 0.24 -6.71 -12.00
N ALA A 148 0.98 -7.38 -11.12
CA ALA A 148 1.18 -8.81 -11.13
C ALA A 148 0.46 -9.47 -9.94
N ALA A 149 -0.23 -10.58 -10.20
CA ALA A 149 -0.94 -11.28 -9.15
C ALA A 149 0.04 -12.00 -8.21
N ILE A 150 -0.21 -11.97 -6.90
CA ILE A 150 0.70 -12.56 -5.89
C ILE A 150 0.91 -14.08 -6.06
N ASN A 151 -0.02 -14.79 -6.69
CA ASN A 151 0.12 -16.22 -7.02
C ASN A 151 1.10 -16.47 -8.20
N GLU A 152 1.47 -15.43 -8.94
CA GLU A 152 2.43 -15.49 -10.06
C GLU A 152 3.78 -14.87 -9.69
N THR A 153 4.08 -14.68 -8.39
CA THR A 153 5.27 -13.93 -7.93
C THR A 153 6.56 -14.45 -8.56
N SER A 154 6.91 -15.72 -8.37
CA SER A 154 8.14 -16.31 -8.95
C SER A 154 8.21 -16.20 -10.47
N LEU A 155 7.09 -16.44 -11.16
CA LEU A 155 7.01 -16.34 -12.61
C LEU A 155 7.23 -14.90 -13.10
N THR A 156 6.76 -13.93 -12.32
CA THR A 156 6.92 -12.51 -12.62
C THR A 156 8.38 -12.09 -12.48
N PHE A 157 9.10 -12.58 -11.47
CA PHE A 157 10.54 -12.37 -11.35
C PHE A 157 11.28 -12.97 -12.56
N GLU A 158 10.99 -14.23 -12.93
CA GLU A 158 11.63 -14.88 -14.10
C GLU A 158 11.37 -14.11 -15.40
N ARG A 159 10.13 -13.67 -15.65
CA ARG A 159 9.75 -12.90 -16.84
C ARG A 159 10.48 -11.56 -16.97
N ASN A 160 10.94 -11.00 -15.86
CA ASN A 160 11.58 -9.68 -15.81
C ASN A 160 13.08 -9.77 -15.46
N LYS A 161 13.69 -10.96 -15.52
CA LYS A 161 15.10 -11.15 -15.13
C LYS A 161 16.08 -10.33 -15.97
N ASP A 162 15.76 -10.15 -17.25
CA ASP A 162 16.60 -9.43 -18.22
C ASP A 162 16.18 -7.95 -18.37
N THR A 163 15.28 -7.46 -17.51
CA THR A 163 14.76 -6.09 -17.54
C THR A 163 14.92 -5.45 -16.17
N LYS A 164 15.62 -4.31 -16.09
CA LYS A 164 15.76 -3.58 -14.82
C LYS A 164 14.38 -3.21 -14.27
N THR A 165 14.01 -3.83 -13.17
CA THR A 165 12.63 -3.80 -12.65
C THR A 165 12.61 -3.40 -11.18
N LEU A 166 11.71 -2.50 -10.83
CA LEU A 166 11.33 -2.18 -9.45
C LEU A 166 10.09 -3.00 -9.09
N PHE A 167 10.28 -4.01 -8.25
CA PHE A 167 9.21 -4.85 -7.73
C PHE A 167 8.67 -4.26 -6.41
N LEU A 168 7.46 -3.69 -6.43
CA LEU A 168 6.77 -3.18 -5.26
C LEU A 168 6.02 -4.32 -4.55
N MET A 169 6.43 -4.62 -3.33
CA MET A 169 5.88 -5.68 -2.50
C MET A 169 5.42 -5.12 -1.15
N ALA A 170 4.14 -5.29 -0.81
CA ALA A 170 3.62 -4.90 0.49
C ALA A 170 3.98 -5.96 1.54
N ALA A 171 4.54 -5.52 2.66
CA ALA A 171 5.19 -6.38 3.66
C ALA A 171 4.55 -6.33 5.05
N ASP A 172 3.47 -5.57 5.22
CA ASP A 172 2.91 -5.17 6.51
C ASP A 172 1.70 -6.01 6.95
N GLN A 173 1.42 -7.11 6.25
CA GLN A 173 0.33 -8.02 6.59
C GLN A 173 0.85 -9.37 7.05
N GLY A 174 0.29 -9.87 8.15
CA GLY A 174 0.59 -11.19 8.66
C GLY A 174 0.07 -12.29 7.73
N MET A 175 0.74 -13.44 7.79
CA MET A 175 0.34 -14.62 7.04
C MET A 175 -0.93 -15.27 7.65
N PRO A 176 -1.84 -15.85 6.85
CA PRO A 176 -2.98 -16.56 7.38
C PRO A 176 -2.57 -17.66 8.38
N ALA A 177 -3.32 -17.80 9.47
CA ALA A 177 -3.00 -18.73 10.57
C ALA A 177 -2.73 -20.17 10.10
N LYS A 178 -3.44 -20.65 9.08
CA LYS A 178 -3.24 -21.99 8.49
C LYS A 178 -1.84 -22.23 7.88
N PHE A 179 -1.04 -21.20 7.72
CA PHE A 179 0.33 -21.30 7.19
C PHE A 179 1.38 -20.92 8.24
N SER A 180 0.99 -20.63 9.49
CA SER A 180 1.87 -20.04 10.51
C SER A 180 3.10 -20.88 10.86
N GLU A 181 3.05 -22.19 10.64
CA GLU A 181 4.20 -23.10 10.84
C GLU A 181 5.39 -22.75 9.95
N LYS A 182 5.12 -22.15 8.79
CA LYS A 182 6.14 -21.71 7.83
C LYS A 182 6.37 -20.21 7.92
N ALA A 183 5.94 -19.54 8.99
CA ALA A 183 6.07 -18.09 9.11
C ALA A 183 7.42 -17.68 9.71
N TYR A 184 7.90 -16.50 9.30
CA TYR A 184 8.92 -15.81 10.06
C TYR A 184 8.24 -15.03 11.18
N TRP A 185 8.39 -15.50 12.42
CA TRP A 185 7.79 -14.85 13.58
C TRP A 185 8.65 -13.66 13.99
N ILE A 186 8.04 -12.48 14.02
CA ILE A 186 8.70 -11.26 14.49
C ILE A 186 7.92 -10.63 15.63
N HIS A 187 8.66 -9.95 16.50
CA HIS A 187 8.09 -9.07 17.50
C HIS A 187 7.91 -7.68 16.91
N PHE A 188 6.65 -7.25 16.70
CA PHE A 188 6.32 -5.96 16.12
C PHE A 188 5.18 -5.29 16.88
N LEU A 189 5.40 -4.05 17.32
CA LEU A 189 4.44 -3.26 18.11
C LEU A 189 3.83 -4.05 19.28
N ASN A 190 4.66 -4.74 20.07
CA ASN A 190 4.25 -5.57 21.21
C ASN A 190 3.46 -6.84 20.86
N HIS A 191 3.42 -7.22 19.58
CA HIS A 191 2.77 -8.45 19.12
C HIS A 191 3.80 -9.41 18.52
N ASN A 192 3.60 -10.71 18.75
CA ASN A 192 4.28 -11.74 17.98
C ASN A 192 3.43 -12.05 16.74
N ILE A 193 3.92 -11.66 15.56
CA ILE A 193 3.16 -11.73 14.31
C ILE A 193 3.89 -12.67 13.34
N PRO A 194 3.17 -13.60 12.68
CA PRO A 194 3.72 -14.40 11.60
C PRO A 194 3.82 -13.57 10.32
N PHE A 195 5.03 -13.23 9.88
CA PHE A 195 5.24 -12.49 8.63
C PHE A 195 5.38 -13.44 7.43
N LEU A 196 5.02 -12.90 6.26
CA LEU A 196 5.11 -13.60 4.98
C LEU A 196 6.58 -13.66 4.51
N HIS A 197 7.05 -14.85 4.13
CA HIS A 197 8.28 -15.02 3.38
C HIS A 197 8.09 -14.58 1.93
N GLY A 198 9.10 -13.93 1.33
CA GLY A 198 9.10 -13.73 -0.11
C GLY A 198 10.12 -12.73 -0.58
N MET A 199 10.14 -11.54 0.02
CA MET A 199 11.04 -10.47 -0.43
C MET A 199 12.50 -10.86 -0.27
N GLU A 200 12.88 -11.40 0.89
CA GLU A 200 14.23 -11.88 1.18
C GLU A 200 14.60 -13.10 0.32
N LYS A 201 13.62 -13.95 0.02
CA LYS A 201 13.81 -15.13 -0.83
C LYS A 201 14.09 -14.71 -2.27
N HIS A 202 13.28 -13.79 -2.81
CA HIS A 202 13.43 -13.29 -4.18
C HIS A 202 14.64 -12.37 -4.35
N ALA A 203 15.08 -11.67 -3.29
CA ALA A 203 16.30 -10.88 -3.33
C ALA A 203 17.60 -11.71 -3.44
N ARG A 204 17.54 -13.02 -3.17
CA ARG A 204 18.70 -13.93 -3.24
C ARG A 204 18.75 -14.78 -4.51
N MET A 205 17.74 -14.67 -5.38
CA MET A 205 17.70 -15.33 -6.69
C MET A 205 18.50 -14.49 -7.68
#